data_AF-A0A7C4A9N6-F1
#
_entry.id   AF-A0A7C4A9N6-F1
#
_cell.length_a   1.000
_cell.length_b   1.000
_cell.length_c   1.000
_cell.angle_alpha   90.00
_cell.angle_beta   90.00
_cell.angle_gamma   90.00
#
_symmetry.space_group_name_H-M   'P 1'
#
loop_
_entity.id
_entity.type
_entity.pdbx_description
1 polymer ?
#
loop_
_entity_poly.entity_id
_entity_poly.type
_entity_poly.pdbx_seq_one_letter_code
_entity_poly.pdbx_strand_id
1 'polypeptide(L)'
;MNIIVLHGDHVSASLKRLEKFIDVAHERGWEIARIEPTSKSSLQEILTSESLFQKERLFVLEKPTTLGKRELEWLDKKSKGIKGNLVIYHQDTLKKEFLNSLPKGIKIEEFKLPENIFDFLDSFFPGNSKKCIKILHSLLGKEPVEFVFALLAKHLRDLYLAKISPQKLWYQPWRVQKVKKQASFFKQDQLKEIISSLAGADIAAKTSQVPLTDSLDLLIATQLE
;
A
#
# COMPACT_ATOMS: atom_id res chain seq x y z
N MET A 1 10.90 14.47 21.42
CA MET A 1 10.27 14.30 20.08
C MET A 1 9.18 13.26 20.16
N ASN A 2 8.01 13.52 19.57
CA ASN A 2 7.01 12.47 19.36
C ASN A 2 7.35 11.71 18.08
N ILE A 3 7.36 10.38 18.15
CA ILE A 3 7.66 9.52 17.01
C ILE A 3 6.41 8.71 16.68
N ILE A 4 5.99 8.80 15.43
CA ILE A 4 4.86 8.05 14.88
C ILE A 4 5.40 7.17 13.76
N VAL A 5 5.06 5.88 13.77
CA VAL A 5 5.44 4.93 12.74
C VAL A 5 4.19 4.55 11.95
N LEU A 6 4.23 4.78 10.65
CA LEU A 6 3.19 4.39 9.69
C LEU A 6 3.77 3.26 8.82
N HIS A 7 3.16 2.08 8.88
CA HIS A 7 3.58 0.94 8.06
C HIS A 7 2.40 0.04 7.73
N GLY A 8 2.56 -0.87 6.78
CA GLY A 8 1.56 -1.88 6.46
C GLY A 8 1.27 -2.00 4.97
N ASP A 9 0.55 -3.06 4.63
CA ASP A 9 0.30 -3.49 3.25
C ASP A 9 -0.75 -2.62 2.52
N HIS A 10 -1.52 -1.80 3.25
CA HIS A 10 -2.48 -0.85 2.68
C HIS A 10 -1.83 0.51 2.44
N VAL A 11 -1.10 0.60 1.32
CA VAL A 11 -0.31 1.78 0.93
C VAL A 11 -1.18 3.03 0.78
N SER A 12 -2.37 2.92 0.18
CA SER A 12 -3.24 4.07 -0.04
C SER A 12 -3.74 4.68 1.27
N ALA A 13 -4.11 3.85 2.25
CA ALA A 13 -4.53 4.31 3.56
C ALA A 13 -3.36 4.92 4.35
N SER A 14 -2.17 4.31 4.30
CA SER A 14 -0.99 4.81 5.00
C SER A 14 -0.47 6.13 4.42
N LEU A 15 -0.50 6.30 3.09
CA LEU A 15 -0.18 7.56 2.42
C LEU A 15 -1.17 8.67 2.80
N LYS A 16 -2.48 8.40 2.73
CA LYS A 16 -3.51 9.37 3.13
C LYS A 16 -3.34 9.81 4.58
N ARG A 17 -2.85 8.92 5.44
CA ARG A 17 -2.52 9.26 6.83
C ARG A 17 -1.30 10.16 6.93
N LEU A 18 -0.24 9.89 6.16
CA LEU A 18 0.96 10.71 6.09
C LEU A 18 0.64 12.13 5.58
N GLU A 19 -0.15 12.24 4.52
CA GLU A 19 -0.61 13.51 3.94
C GLU A 19 -1.33 14.36 4.99
N LYS A 20 -2.23 13.77 5.79
CA LYS A 20 -2.89 14.49 6.89
C LYS A 20 -1.90 15.07 7.92
N PHE A 21 -0.78 14.39 8.20
CA PHE A 21 0.24 14.94 9.11
C PHE A 21 0.97 16.12 8.47
N ILE A 22 1.25 16.03 7.17
CA ILE A 22 1.87 17.10 6.39
C ILE A 22 0.95 18.32 6.30
N ASP A 23 -0.34 18.12 6.03
CA ASP A 23 -1.33 19.19 5.96
C ASP A 23 -1.46 19.93 7.29
N VAL A 24 -1.58 19.19 8.40
CA VAL A 24 -1.63 19.78 9.76
C VAL A 24 -0.34 20.54 10.09
N ALA A 25 0.82 20.05 9.63
CA ALA A 25 2.09 20.77 9.80
C ALA A 25 2.11 22.06 8.98
N HIS A 26 1.61 22.04 7.74
CA HIS A 26 1.48 23.24 6.91
C HIS A 26 0.54 24.29 7.53
N GLU A 27 -0.63 23.87 8.03
CA GLU A 27 -1.59 24.76 8.70
C GLU A 27 -1.00 25.43 9.95
N ARG A 28 -0.14 24.70 10.68
CA ARG A 28 0.57 25.23 11.86
C ARG A 28 1.84 26.02 11.52
N GLY A 29 2.17 26.13 10.23
CA GLY A 29 3.37 26.82 9.75
C GLY A 29 4.68 26.14 10.13
N TRP A 30 4.67 24.82 10.36
CA TRP A 30 5.84 24.02 10.68
C TRP A 30 6.74 23.82 9.46
N GLU A 31 8.03 23.64 9.70
CA GLU A 31 9.00 23.28 8.66
C GLU A 31 8.98 21.76 8.42
N ILE A 32 8.90 21.33 7.16
CA ILE A 32 8.85 19.91 6.81
C ILE A 32 10.19 19.50 6.23
N ALA A 33 10.86 18.55 6.89
CA ALA A 33 12.11 17.97 6.44
C ALA A 33 11.90 16.50 6.07
N ARG A 34 12.04 16.18 4.78
CA ARG A 34 12.02 14.78 4.30
C ARG A 34 13.42 14.19 4.36
N ILE A 35 13.53 12.99 4.91
CA ILE A 35 14.78 12.28 5.13
C ILE A 35 14.71 10.97 4.33
N GLU A 36 15.61 10.85 3.37
CA GLU A 36 15.91 9.58 2.71
C GLU A 36 17.28 9.07 3.18
N PRO A 37 17.38 7.84 3.71
CA PRO A 37 18.64 7.29 4.24
C PRO A 37 19.79 7.17 3.22
N THR A 38 19.50 7.31 1.93
CA THR A 38 20.48 7.35 0.83
C THR A 38 21.15 8.71 0.64
N SER A 39 20.66 9.76 1.31
CA SER A 39 21.25 11.10 1.22
C SER A 39 22.60 11.17 1.96
N LYS A 40 23.55 11.95 1.43
CA LYS A 40 24.90 12.12 2.01
C LYS A 40 24.90 12.73 3.43
N SER A 41 23.75 13.22 3.89
CA SER A 41 23.54 13.84 5.20
C SER A 41 23.08 12.79 6.21
N SER A 42 23.76 12.69 7.33
CA SER A 42 23.40 11.71 8.36
C SER A 42 22.05 12.08 9.01
N LEU A 43 21.23 11.07 9.34
CA LEU A 43 19.95 11.26 10.06
C LEU A 43 20.12 12.09 11.35
N GLN A 44 21.31 11.99 11.97
CA GLN A 44 21.68 12.72 13.17
C GLN A 44 21.81 14.23 12.91
N GLU A 45 22.45 14.63 11.81
CA GLU A 45 22.61 16.04 11.43
C GLU A 45 21.25 16.71 11.20
N ILE A 46 20.36 16.05 10.46
CA ILE A 46 19.05 16.62 10.11
C ILE A 46 18.20 16.78 11.38
N LEU A 47 18.16 15.76 12.24
CA LEU A 47 17.36 15.80 13.47
C LEU A 47 17.92 16.73 14.54
N THR A 48 19.22 17.02 14.52
CA THR A 48 19.88 17.93 15.49
C THR A 48 19.97 19.37 14.95
N SER A 49 19.77 19.57 13.64
CA SER A 49 19.77 20.91 13.06
C SER A 49 18.64 21.78 13.62
N GLU A 50 19.02 22.91 14.22
CA GLU A 50 18.07 23.91 14.69
C GLU A 50 17.44 24.63 13.50
N SER A 51 16.14 24.91 13.58
CA SER A 51 15.48 25.74 12.57
C SER A 51 15.99 27.16 12.70
N LEU A 52 16.51 27.72 11.59
CA LEU A 52 16.94 29.12 11.52
C LEU A 52 15.81 30.12 11.85
N PHE A 53 14.55 29.67 11.72
CA PHE A 53 13.36 30.48 11.95
C PHE A 53 12.66 30.18 13.28
N GLN A 54 13.28 29.38 14.16
CA GLN A 54 12.70 28.91 15.44
C GLN A 54 11.31 28.26 15.30
N LYS A 55 10.97 27.77 14.10
CA LYS A 55 9.71 27.07 13.84
C LYS A 55 9.81 25.62 14.28
N GLU A 56 8.71 25.06 14.76
CA GLU A 56 8.62 23.62 15.00
C GLU A 56 8.76 22.85 13.68
N ARG A 57 9.34 21.65 13.73
CA ARG A 57 9.64 20.84 12.55
C ARG A 57 8.91 19.50 12.57
N LEU A 58 8.43 19.09 11.40
CA LEU A 58 7.98 17.75 11.10
C LEU A 58 9.05 17.06 10.25
N PHE A 59 9.63 15.99 10.79
CA PHE A 59 10.56 15.13 10.06
C PHE A 59 9.79 13.96 9.48
N VAL A 60 9.97 13.68 8.18
CA VAL A 60 9.39 12.51 7.51
C VAL A 60 10.54 11.62 7.06
N LEU A 61 10.71 10.47 7.73
CA LEU A 61 11.70 9.46 7.36
C LEU A 61 11.06 8.42 6.46
N GLU A 62 11.49 8.35 5.20
CA GLU A 62 11.04 7.33 4.26
C GLU A 62 12.03 6.16 4.22
N LYS A 63 11.54 4.94 3.99
CA LYS A 63 12.35 3.71 3.85
C LYS A 63 13.25 3.43 5.09
N PRO A 64 12.67 3.28 6.29
CA PRO A 64 13.44 3.11 7.52
C PRO A 64 14.25 1.80 7.58
N THR A 65 13.95 0.81 6.74
CA THR A 65 14.65 -0.49 6.68
C THR A 65 16.10 -0.39 6.23
N THR A 66 16.51 0.73 5.63
CA THR A 66 17.91 0.98 5.25
C THR A 66 18.71 1.63 6.37
N LEU A 67 18.13 1.92 7.53
CA LEU A 67 18.86 2.41 8.69
C LEU A 67 19.78 1.33 9.26
N GLY A 68 21.02 1.72 9.56
CA GLY A 68 21.96 0.87 10.27
C GLY A 68 21.67 0.80 11.77
N LYS A 69 22.33 -0.13 12.46
CA LYS A 69 22.22 -0.30 13.91
C LYS A 69 22.64 0.98 14.67
N ARG A 70 23.60 1.73 14.14
CA ARG A 70 24.13 2.96 14.75
C ARG A 70 23.09 4.08 14.77
N GLU A 71 22.34 4.26 13.70
CA GLU A 71 21.27 5.28 13.64
C GLU A 71 20.13 4.93 14.59
N LEU A 72 19.74 3.66 14.67
CA LEU A 72 18.68 3.18 15.56
C LEU A 72 19.06 3.36 17.05
N GLU A 73 20.28 2.99 17.42
CA GLU A 73 20.81 3.20 18.78
C GLU A 73 20.91 4.69 19.15
N TRP A 74 21.27 5.54 18.18
CA TRP A 74 21.30 6.99 18.39
C TRP A 74 19.88 7.54 18.59
N LEU A 75 18.91 7.09 17.79
CA LEU A 75 17.51 7.51 17.88
C LEU A 75 16.92 7.13 19.25
N ASP A 76 17.20 5.93 19.76
CA ASP A 76 16.78 5.48 21.10
C ASP A 76 17.35 6.38 22.20
N LYS A 77 18.63 6.73 22.12
CA LYS A 77 19.31 7.52 23.15
C LYS A 77 18.96 9.01 23.12
N LYS A 78 18.72 9.61 21.95
CA LYS A 78 18.64 11.08 21.78
C LYS A 78 17.26 11.61 21.42
N SER A 79 16.31 10.76 21.03
CA SER A 79 14.93 11.19 20.66
C SER A 79 14.20 12.00 21.74
N LYS A 80 14.49 11.77 23.02
CA LYS A 80 13.86 12.47 24.15
C LYS A 80 14.29 13.94 24.27
N GLY A 81 15.47 14.30 23.78
CA GLY A 81 16.02 15.66 23.89
C GLY A 81 15.70 16.60 22.71
N ILE A 82 15.16 16.05 21.61
CA ILE A 82 14.92 16.81 20.38
C ILE A 82 13.50 17.40 20.40
N LYS A 83 13.37 18.70 20.12
CA LYS A 83 12.08 19.38 19.89
C LYS A 83 11.63 19.14 18.45
N GLY A 84 10.43 18.60 18.26
CA GLY A 84 9.86 18.29 16.94
C GLY A 84 9.04 16.99 16.94
N ASN A 85 8.52 16.65 15.77
CA ASN A 85 7.77 15.42 15.50
C ASN A 85 8.44 14.63 14.38
N LEU A 86 8.59 13.32 14.53
CA LEU A 86 9.15 12.42 13.51
C LEU A 86 8.08 11.41 13.08
N VAL A 87 7.79 11.38 11.79
CA VAL A 87 6.96 10.36 11.16
C VAL A 87 7.87 9.43 10.38
N ILE A 88 7.90 8.17 10.78
CA ILE A 88 8.60 7.10 10.08
C ILE A 88 7.60 6.42 9.15
N TYR A 89 7.85 6.44 7.86
CA TYR A 89 6.96 5.91 6.84
C TYR A 89 7.59 4.73 6.08
N HIS A 90 6.88 3.61 6.05
CA HIS A 90 7.24 2.44 5.25
C HIS A 90 6.03 1.91 4.47
N GLN A 91 6.25 1.59 3.19
CA GLN A 91 5.19 1.13 2.28
C GLN A 91 4.77 -0.34 2.50
N ASP A 92 5.51 -1.09 3.33
CA ASP A 92 5.22 -2.49 3.65
C ASP A 92 5.09 -2.68 5.17
N THR A 93 4.69 -3.88 5.58
CA THR A 93 4.69 -4.25 7.00
C THR A 93 6.11 -4.34 7.56
N LEU A 94 6.42 -3.51 8.55
CA LEU A 94 7.68 -3.60 9.29
C LEU A 94 7.70 -4.82 10.21
N LYS A 95 8.83 -5.53 10.23
CA LYS A 95 9.03 -6.68 11.10
C LYS A 95 9.08 -6.27 12.58
N LYS A 96 8.62 -7.16 13.47
CA LYS A 96 8.61 -6.92 14.93
C LYS A 96 10.00 -6.62 15.48
N GLU A 97 11.04 -7.26 14.94
CA GLU A 97 12.43 -7.03 15.35
C GLU A 97 12.86 -5.57 15.10
N PHE A 98 12.44 -5.00 13.97
CA PHE A 98 12.72 -3.60 13.66
C PHE A 98 11.91 -2.66 14.57
N LEU A 99 10.62 -2.94 14.77
CA LEU A 99 9.78 -2.14 15.67
C LEU A 99 10.31 -2.15 17.11
N ASN A 100 10.83 -3.29 17.58
CA ASN A 100 11.44 -3.43 18.90
C ASN A 100 12.79 -2.69 19.03
N SER A 101 13.45 -2.38 17.92
CA SER A 101 14.70 -1.61 17.90
C SER A 101 14.47 -0.09 17.96
N LEU A 102 13.23 0.35 17.80
CA LEU A 102 12.84 1.75 17.91
C LEU A 102 12.63 2.15 19.39
N PRO A 103 12.65 3.47 19.70
CA PRO A 103 12.53 3.95 21.06
C PRO A 103 11.23 3.50 21.75
N LYS A 104 11.23 3.39 23.07
CA LYS A 104 10.00 3.09 23.83
C LYS A 104 9.07 4.30 23.88
N GLY A 105 7.77 4.08 23.71
CA GLY A 105 6.74 5.13 23.78
C GLY A 105 6.35 5.74 22.43
N ILE A 106 6.72 5.11 21.31
CA ILE A 106 6.29 5.50 19.97
C ILE A 106 4.85 5.08 19.69
N LYS A 107 4.16 5.85 18.85
CA LYS A 107 2.85 5.47 18.33
C LYS A 107 3.03 4.69 17.03
N ILE A 108 2.58 3.43 17.00
CA ILE A 108 2.63 2.58 15.80
C ILE A 108 1.22 2.49 15.22
N GLU A 109 1.05 2.89 13.96
CA GLU A 109 -0.18 2.73 13.19
C GLU A 109 0.08 1.75 12.04
N GLU A 110 -0.45 0.53 12.16
CA GLU A 110 -0.35 -0.53 11.14
C GLU A 110 -1.58 -0.51 10.22
N PHE A 111 -1.36 -0.37 8.91
CA PHE A 111 -2.40 -0.30 7.89
C PHE A 111 -2.47 -1.62 7.12
N LYS A 112 -3.34 -2.53 7.57
CA LYS A 112 -3.58 -3.82 6.88
C LYS A 112 -4.61 -3.68 5.77
N LEU A 113 -4.46 -4.52 4.75
CA LEU A 113 -5.48 -4.68 3.72
C LEU A 113 -6.79 -5.19 4.34
N PRO A 114 -7.96 -4.73 3.88
CA PRO A 114 -9.24 -5.23 4.37
C PRO A 114 -9.42 -6.70 3.99
N GLU A 115 -9.82 -7.57 4.92
CA GLU A 115 -10.01 -9.01 4.65
C GLU A 115 -10.93 -9.27 3.45
N ASN A 116 -11.98 -8.47 3.31
CA ASN A 116 -12.95 -8.54 2.22
C ASN A 116 -12.32 -8.40 0.81
N ILE A 117 -11.13 -7.80 0.67
CA ILE A 117 -10.47 -7.65 -0.64
C ILE A 117 -10.04 -8.99 -1.19
N PHE A 118 -9.55 -9.89 -0.32
CA PHE A 118 -9.14 -11.22 -0.74
C PHE A 118 -10.35 -12.08 -1.09
N ASP A 119 -11.46 -11.93 -0.37
CA ASP A 119 -12.73 -12.59 -0.72
C ASP A 119 -13.24 -12.15 -2.09
N PHE A 120 -13.10 -10.86 -2.43
CA PHE A 120 -13.44 -10.36 -3.76
C PHE A 120 -12.56 -11.01 -4.84
N LEU A 121 -11.23 -10.97 -4.67
CA LEU A 121 -10.31 -11.57 -5.63
C LEU A 121 -10.54 -13.07 -5.80
N ASP A 122 -10.82 -13.79 -4.71
CA ASP A 122 -11.11 -15.22 -4.74
C ASP A 122 -12.48 -15.53 -5.38
N SER A 123 -13.44 -14.60 -5.31
CA SER A 123 -14.75 -14.73 -5.94
C SER A 123 -14.74 -14.50 -7.44
N PHE A 124 -13.64 -13.96 -7.99
CA PHE A 124 -13.51 -13.65 -9.41
C PHE A 124 -13.19 -14.92 -10.22
N PHE A 125 -14.24 -15.66 -10.62
CA PHE A 125 -14.16 -16.83 -11.51
C PHE A 125 -15.49 -17.06 -12.25
N PRO A 126 -15.48 -17.77 -13.40
CA PRO A 126 -16.69 -18.01 -14.19
C PRO A 126 -17.76 -18.81 -13.42
N GLY A 127 -19.02 -18.45 -13.61
CA GLY A 127 -20.16 -19.01 -12.87
C GLY A 127 -20.40 -18.38 -11.48
N ASN A 128 -19.69 -17.30 -11.12
CA ASN A 128 -19.79 -16.67 -9.80
C ASN A 128 -19.99 -15.14 -9.83
N SER A 129 -20.42 -14.61 -10.98
CA SER A 129 -20.66 -13.16 -11.22
C SER A 129 -21.50 -12.51 -10.11
N LYS A 130 -22.66 -13.09 -9.76
CA LYS A 130 -23.58 -12.54 -8.74
C LYS A 130 -22.93 -12.33 -7.38
N LYS A 131 -22.14 -13.32 -6.92
CA LYS A 131 -21.42 -13.21 -5.64
C LYS A 131 -20.30 -12.18 -5.75
N CYS A 132 -19.57 -12.17 -6.86
CA CYS A 132 -18.48 -11.24 -7.11
C CYS A 132 -18.94 -9.78 -7.08
N ILE A 133 -20.02 -9.44 -7.79
CA ILE A 133 -20.64 -8.09 -7.80
C ILE A 133 -21.08 -7.68 -6.38
N LYS A 134 -21.71 -8.59 -5.63
CA LYS A 134 -22.14 -8.29 -4.26
C LYS A 134 -20.94 -7.93 -3.36
N ILE A 135 -19.83 -8.66 -3.47
CA ILE A 135 -18.63 -8.37 -2.68
C ILE A 135 -17.97 -7.08 -3.16
N LEU A 136 -17.93 -6.83 -4.48
CA LEU A 136 -17.42 -5.58 -5.06
C LEU A 136 -18.12 -4.36 -4.44
N HIS A 137 -19.44 -4.27 -4.49
CA HIS A 137 -20.14 -3.09 -3.93
C HIS A 137 -19.99 -2.95 -2.41
N SER A 138 -19.86 -4.07 -1.69
CA SER A 138 -19.54 -4.03 -0.25
C SER A 138 -18.15 -3.41 0.01
N LEU A 139 -17.18 -3.67 -0.87
CA LEU A 139 -15.85 -3.07 -0.81
C LEU A 139 -15.84 -1.60 -1.22
N LEU A 140 -16.58 -1.24 -2.28
CA LEU A 140 -16.64 0.13 -2.80
C LEU A 140 -17.25 1.13 -1.79
N GLY A 141 -18.00 0.64 -0.80
CA GLY A 141 -18.43 1.48 0.33
C GLY A 141 -17.32 1.88 1.30
N LYS A 142 -16.12 1.28 1.21
CA LYS A 142 -15.00 1.48 2.13
C LYS A 142 -13.69 1.83 1.45
N GLU A 143 -13.48 1.33 0.23
CA GLU A 143 -12.24 1.45 -0.52
C GLU A 143 -12.45 2.15 -1.86
N PRO A 144 -11.49 2.97 -2.33
CA PRO A 144 -11.55 3.57 -3.66
C PRO A 144 -11.61 2.50 -4.76
N VAL A 145 -12.39 2.75 -5.80
CA VAL A 145 -12.55 1.80 -6.93
C VAL A 145 -11.23 1.54 -7.65
N GLU A 146 -10.37 2.55 -7.76
CA GLU A 146 -9.05 2.48 -8.40
C GLU A 146 -8.13 1.50 -7.66
N PHE A 147 -8.24 1.45 -6.34
CA PHE A 147 -7.49 0.54 -5.49
C PHE A 147 -7.94 -0.91 -5.71
N VAL A 148 -9.25 -1.15 -5.67
CA VAL A 148 -9.84 -2.48 -5.94
C VAL A 148 -9.48 -2.96 -7.34
N PHE A 149 -9.57 -2.07 -8.33
CA PHE A 149 -9.21 -2.32 -9.72
C PHE A 149 -7.74 -2.72 -9.86
N ALA A 150 -6.82 -1.97 -9.26
CA ALA A 150 -5.38 -2.24 -9.35
C ALA A 150 -5.02 -3.61 -8.73
N LEU A 151 -5.69 -4.00 -7.65
CA LEU A 151 -5.51 -5.33 -7.04
C LEU A 151 -6.07 -6.44 -7.92
N LEU A 152 -7.23 -6.24 -8.55
CA LEU A 152 -7.79 -7.20 -9.51
C LEU A 152 -6.86 -7.38 -10.72
N ALA A 153 -6.32 -6.30 -11.28
CA ALA A 153 -5.40 -6.34 -12.41
C ALA A 153 -4.14 -7.15 -12.09
N LYS A 154 -3.53 -6.93 -10.91
CA LYS A 154 -2.39 -7.72 -10.43
C LYS A 154 -2.76 -9.19 -10.26
N HIS A 155 -3.93 -9.47 -9.69
CA HIS A 155 -4.41 -10.84 -9.49
C HIS A 155 -4.65 -11.58 -10.80
N LEU A 156 -5.26 -10.94 -11.80
CA LEU A 156 -5.48 -11.53 -13.12
C LEU A 156 -4.17 -11.82 -13.86
N ARG A 157 -3.18 -10.93 -13.75
CA ARG A 157 -1.82 -11.20 -14.23
C ARG A 157 -1.25 -12.46 -13.57
N ASP A 158 -1.44 -12.61 -12.26
CA ASP A 158 -0.94 -13.77 -11.52
C ASP A 158 -1.68 -15.06 -11.92
N LEU A 159 -3.00 -15.00 -12.15
CA LEU A 159 -3.78 -16.13 -12.70
C LEU A 159 -3.29 -16.53 -14.10
N TYR A 160 -2.98 -15.56 -14.95
CA TYR A 160 -2.42 -15.81 -16.27
C TYR A 160 -1.03 -16.46 -16.19
N LEU A 161 -0.13 -15.91 -15.37
CA LEU A 161 1.19 -16.47 -15.13
C LEU A 161 1.12 -17.88 -14.55
N ALA A 162 0.15 -18.18 -13.67
CA ALA A 162 -0.06 -19.51 -13.13
C ALA A 162 -0.33 -20.56 -14.22
N LYS A 163 -0.96 -20.17 -15.35
CA LYS A 163 -1.17 -21.04 -16.50
C LYS A 163 0.06 -21.19 -17.38
N ILE A 164 0.73 -20.09 -17.73
CA ILE A 164 1.76 -20.10 -18.78
C ILE A 164 3.17 -20.34 -18.25
N SER A 165 3.45 -19.96 -17.00
CA SER A 165 4.79 -19.98 -16.41
C SER A 165 4.71 -19.91 -14.88
N PRO A 166 4.17 -20.94 -14.21
CA PRO A 166 3.96 -20.93 -12.76
C PRO A 166 5.26 -20.74 -11.95
N GLN A 167 6.42 -21.07 -12.52
CA GLN A 167 7.74 -20.83 -11.94
C GLN A 167 8.12 -19.35 -11.81
N LYS A 168 7.41 -18.45 -12.52
CA LYS A 168 7.60 -17.00 -12.42
C LYS A 168 6.79 -16.38 -11.27
N LEU A 169 5.99 -17.16 -10.55
CA LEU A 169 5.27 -16.70 -9.37
C LEU A 169 6.18 -16.76 -8.14
N TRP A 170 6.73 -15.61 -7.74
CA TRP A 170 7.55 -15.48 -6.53
C TRP A 170 6.70 -15.31 -5.26
N TYR A 171 5.77 -16.23 -5.03
CA TYR A 171 4.93 -16.26 -3.83
C TYR A 171 5.23 -17.50 -2.98
N GLN A 172 4.78 -17.47 -1.72
CA GLN A 172 4.84 -18.64 -0.84
C GLN A 172 4.03 -19.80 -1.45
N PRO A 173 4.41 -21.08 -1.20
CA PRO A 173 3.79 -22.24 -1.85
C PRO A 173 2.26 -22.27 -1.74
N TRP A 174 1.70 -21.94 -0.58
CA TRP A 174 0.25 -21.94 -0.37
C TRP A 174 -0.49 -20.94 -1.27
N ARG A 175 0.09 -19.75 -1.51
CA ARG A 175 -0.49 -18.72 -2.38
C ARG A 175 -0.40 -19.14 -3.84
N VAL A 176 0.71 -19.75 -4.25
CA VAL A 176 0.86 -20.32 -5.59
C VAL A 176 -0.20 -21.39 -5.83
N GLN A 177 -0.44 -22.29 -4.88
CA GLN A 177 -1.48 -23.32 -5.04
C GLN A 177 -2.89 -22.71 -5.13
N LYS A 178 -3.18 -21.69 -4.34
CA LYS A 178 -4.47 -20.98 -4.40
C LYS A 178 -4.70 -20.33 -5.77
N VAL A 179 -3.71 -19.59 -6.27
CA VAL A 179 -3.77 -18.93 -7.58
C VAL A 179 -3.88 -19.98 -8.70
N LYS A 180 -3.13 -21.09 -8.63
CA LYS A 180 -3.25 -22.19 -9.60
C LYS A 180 -4.64 -22.81 -9.63
N LYS A 181 -5.21 -23.08 -8.45
CA LYS A 181 -6.58 -23.62 -8.32
C LYS A 181 -7.61 -22.65 -8.90
N GLN A 182 -7.45 -21.35 -8.68
CA GLN A 182 -8.37 -20.39 -9.28
C GLN A 182 -8.17 -20.28 -10.79
N ALA A 183 -6.92 -20.29 -11.25
CA ALA A 183 -6.60 -20.22 -12.67
C ALA A 183 -7.14 -21.42 -13.45
N SER A 184 -7.36 -22.59 -12.82
CA SER A 184 -7.94 -23.75 -13.51
C SER A 184 -9.38 -23.56 -13.97
N PHE A 185 -10.12 -22.59 -13.39
CA PHE A 185 -11.49 -22.28 -13.83
C PHE A 185 -11.55 -21.51 -15.16
N PHE A 186 -10.45 -20.96 -15.63
CA PHE A 186 -10.40 -20.16 -16.85
C PHE A 186 -9.73 -20.92 -18.00
N LYS A 187 -10.03 -20.54 -19.25
CA LYS A 187 -9.14 -20.82 -20.39
C LYS A 187 -8.02 -19.78 -20.46
N GLN A 188 -6.90 -20.11 -21.12
CA GLN A 188 -5.79 -19.16 -21.26
C GLN A 188 -6.20 -17.92 -22.07
N ASP A 189 -6.88 -18.12 -23.19
CA ASP A 189 -7.31 -17.01 -24.05
C ASP A 189 -8.41 -16.16 -23.39
N GLN A 190 -9.31 -16.79 -22.63
CA GLN A 190 -10.28 -16.08 -21.79
C GLN A 190 -9.59 -15.13 -20.80
N LEU A 191 -8.51 -15.55 -20.13
CA LEU A 191 -7.75 -14.64 -19.25
C LEU A 191 -7.11 -13.48 -20.03
N LYS A 192 -6.62 -13.71 -21.26
CA LYS A 192 -6.09 -12.63 -22.10
C LYS A 192 -7.18 -11.61 -22.46
N GLU A 193 -8.36 -12.11 -22.85
CA GLU A 193 -9.52 -11.28 -23.18
C GLU A 193 -9.98 -10.45 -21.98
N ILE A 194 -10.08 -11.07 -20.79
CA ILE A 194 -10.43 -10.38 -19.55
C ILE A 194 -9.39 -9.30 -19.22
N ILE A 195 -8.10 -9.62 -19.28
CA ILE A 195 -7.02 -8.66 -19.01
C ILE A 195 -7.06 -7.49 -20.02
N SER A 196 -7.29 -7.77 -21.31
CA SER A 196 -7.41 -6.73 -22.34
C SER A 196 -8.64 -5.85 -22.10
N SER A 197 -9.77 -6.45 -21.71
CA SER A 197 -11.00 -5.73 -21.40
C SER A 197 -10.81 -4.84 -20.17
N LEU A 198 -10.10 -5.34 -19.16
CA LEU A 198 -9.75 -4.58 -17.96
C LEU A 198 -8.83 -3.40 -18.31
N ALA A 199 -7.84 -3.58 -19.17
CA ALA A 199 -7.00 -2.49 -19.65
C ALA A 199 -7.80 -1.43 -20.43
N GLY A 200 -8.76 -1.86 -21.26
CA GLY A 200 -9.69 -0.96 -21.94
C GLY A 200 -10.53 -0.13 -20.95
N ALA A 201 -11.03 -0.75 -19.89
CA ALA A 201 -11.77 -0.08 -18.82
C ALA A 201 -10.93 0.98 -18.11
N ASP A 202 -9.65 0.71 -17.82
CA ASP A 202 -8.73 1.68 -17.20
C ASP A 202 -8.58 2.94 -18.08
N ILE A 203 -8.39 2.74 -19.38
CA ILE A 203 -8.24 3.83 -20.35
C ILE A 203 -9.54 4.64 -20.44
N ALA A 204 -10.69 3.97 -20.56
CA ALA A 204 -11.99 4.63 -20.65
C ALA A 204 -12.29 5.46 -19.39
N ALA A 205 -11.98 4.94 -18.20
CA ALA A 205 -12.16 5.67 -16.95
C ALA A 205 -11.23 6.89 -16.84
N LYS A 206 -9.94 6.74 -17.17
CA LYS A 206 -8.96 7.84 -17.14
C LYS A 206 -9.21 8.91 -18.19
N THR A 207 -9.92 8.58 -19.26
CA THR A 207 -10.36 9.52 -20.29
C THR A 207 -11.79 10.03 -20.08
N SER A 208 -12.37 9.77 -18.90
CA SER A 208 -13.71 10.22 -18.49
C SER A 208 -14.85 9.76 -19.42
N GLN A 209 -14.67 8.64 -20.12
CA GLN A 209 -15.69 8.08 -21.02
C GLN A 209 -16.73 7.26 -20.24
N VAL A 210 -16.29 6.46 -19.27
CA VAL A 210 -17.14 5.57 -18.48
C VAL A 210 -16.62 5.51 -17.03
N PRO A 211 -17.48 5.55 -16.01
CA PRO A 211 -17.07 5.30 -14.63
C PRO A 211 -16.39 3.93 -14.47
N LEU A 212 -15.34 3.87 -13.65
CA LEU A 212 -14.60 2.62 -13.44
C LEU A 212 -15.44 1.55 -12.75
N THR A 213 -16.38 1.96 -11.90
CA THR A 213 -17.36 1.09 -11.23
C THR A 213 -18.21 0.34 -12.25
N ASP A 214 -18.79 1.07 -13.18
CA ASP A 214 -19.73 0.53 -14.16
C ASP A 214 -18.99 -0.39 -15.15
N SER A 215 -17.74 -0.02 -15.47
CA SER A 215 -16.86 -0.84 -16.30
C SER A 215 -16.53 -2.18 -15.63
N LEU A 216 -16.30 -2.18 -14.31
CA LEU A 216 -16.06 -3.41 -13.53
C LEU A 216 -17.31 -4.27 -13.43
N ASP A 217 -18.48 -3.66 -13.18
CA ASP A 217 -19.76 -4.39 -13.13
C ASP A 217 -20.05 -5.07 -14.48
N LEU A 218 -19.89 -4.34 -15.59
CA LEU A 218 -20.07 -4.87 -16.94
C LEU A 218 -19.07 -6.00 -17.22
N LEU A 219 -17.80 -5.83 -16.87
CA LEU A 219 -16.77 -6.85 -17.06
C LEU A 219 -17.11 -8.11 -16.27
N ILE A 220 -17.52 -7.98 -15.00
CA ILE A 220 -17.90 -9.13 -14.17
C ILE A 220 -19.14 -9.83 -14.73
N ALA A 221 -20.17 -9.08 -15.13
CA ALA A 221 -21.39 -9.63 -15.67
C ALA A 221 -21.16 -10.36 -17.00
N THR A 222 -20.29 -9.85 -17.86
CA THR A 222 -20.06 -10.43 -19.20
C THR A 222 -19.01 -11.53 -19.24
N GLN A 223 -17.99 -11.48 -18.35
CA GLN A 223 -16.86 -12.40 -18.40
C GLN A 223 -16.94 -13.54 -17.37
N LEU A 224 -17.77 -13.40 -16.34
CA LEU A 224 -17.93 -14.38 -15.27
C LEU A 224 -19.30 -15.09 -15.26
N GLU A 225 -20.15 -14.86 -16.25
CA GLU A 225 -21.31 -15.74 -16.55
C GLU A 225 -20.87 -16.99 -17.32
#